data_AF-A0A195BHV1-F1
#
_entry.id   AF-A0A195BHV1-F1
#
_cell.length_a   1.000
_cell.length_b   1.000
_cell.length_c   1.000
_cell.angle_alpha   90.00
_cell.angle_beta   90.00
_cell.angle_gamma   90.00
#
_symmetry.space_group_name_H-M   'P 1'
#
loop_
_entity.id
_entity.type
_entity.pdbx_description
1 polymer ?
#
loop_
_entity_poly.entity_id
_entity_poly.type
_entity_poly.pdbx_seq_one_letter_code
_entity_poly.pdbx_strand_id
1 'polypeptide(L)'
;MVRKRIQQPEMYTTYLLKPGQTLKNTKVSERIRALVVTKDTFQRFVDYTTEEDRLAAQQEKEAAKIAALKKATYEKSKTWESTIENIKMRQREELLSKKQKEEEKRKVFVKEMAEKKVAERAEVVQQARRLLQQKKPLCRQINRALLVSECLRELDAQVALQKTIRAMDKEQDEKYANSIKTDIAKYEEQKKQEMEEETKKTMDYRIALKKQIEENERDNKLKATEELEAEKRDQTNIIQDMQLMKKKEMQDILNKKKRLQQFFKKAMEEKKRLELELQHNEELEDQTIEVYREAKDRIQKIHKSLALKKKEEKARQKQIIEKQYVSLDKVRDAKEQEILEKAVEEKKAIEVEKQKAQKEREEKMRALIEEYRLHDAAIKTKQRQEEKELRAWEMMQRFKRDEYNKQIDLEERKQQWQQKLEYGNELQKDIEEKQMDKEREKEVLEVEATKAAIDKANQRILFYSDEVLEESKGVRPLYPIIKAIEDIKKEMGLAPKKKLEESIVEEEERPKRKYRTRRRCNCPKSVAADQIYYLQ
;
A
#
# COMPACT_ATOMS: atom_id res chain seq x y z
N MET A 1 -125.13 -107.95 -55.05
CA MET A 1 -125.18 -107.72 -53.58
C MET A 1 -124.26 -106.57 -53.21
N VAL A 2 -124.83 -105.38 -53.07
CA VAL A 2 -124.14 -104.15 -52.66
C VAL A 2 -123.98 -104.19 -51.14
N ARG A 3 -122.78 -104.50 -50.62
CA ARG A 3 -122.44 -104.10 -49.25
C ARG A 3 -122.12 -102.60 -49.31
N LYS A 4 -123.07 -101.76 -48.94
CA LYS A 4 -122.83 -100.34 -48.62
C LYS A 4 -121.69 -100.28 -47.59
N ARG A 5 -120.45 -100.07 -48.06
CA ARG A 5 -119.33 -99.69 -47.19
C ARG A 5 -119.61 -98.27 -46.75
N ILE A 6 -119.90 -98.13 -45.46
CA ILE A 6 -120.10 -96.88 -44.75
C ILE A 6 -118.87 -95.99 -45.03
N GLN A 7 -119.05 -94.85 -45.71
CA GLN A 7 -118.00 -93.83 -45.83
C GLN A 7 -117.61 -93.39 -44.42
N GLN A 8 -116.36 -93.62 -44.02
CA GLN A 8 -115.77 -92.96 -42.85
C GLN A 8 -115.08 -91.66 -43.34
N PRO A 9 -115.25 -90.51 -42.69
CA PRO A 9 -114.57 -89.26 -43.10
C PRO A 9 -113.04 -89.34 -42.87
N GLU A 10 -112.22 -88.69 -43.71
CA GLU A 10 -110.74 -88.63 -43.54
C GLU A 10 -110.30 -87.99 -42.22
N MET A 11 -111.10 -87.05 -41.74
CA MET A 11 -111.01 -86.46 -40.42
C MET A 11 -112.40 -86.39 -39.83
N TYR A 12 -112.61 -87.03 -38.69
CA TYR A 12 -113.88 -86.94 -37.99
C TYR A 12 -113.69 -86.74 -36.50
N THR A 13 -114.66 -86.05 -35.90
CA THR A 13 -114.69 -85.79 -34.46
C THR A 13 -115.61 -86.79 -33.78
N THR A 14 -115.09 -87.50 -32.78
CA THR A 14 -115.87 -88.37 -31.91
C THR A 14 -115.66 -88.02 -30.46
N TYR A 15 -116.61 -88.38 -29.60
CA TYR A 15 -116.43 -88.23 -28.16
C TYR A 15 -115.67 -89.44 -27.64
N LEU A 16 -114.58 -89.18 -26.93
CA LEU A 16 -113.80 -90.20 -26.25
C LEU A 16 -114.48 -90.50 -24.90
N LEU A 17 -115.06 -91.70 -24.76
CA LEU A 17 -115.68 -92.13 -23.51
C LEU A 17 -114.72 -93.07 -22.77
N LYS A 18 -114.58 -92.86 -21.46
CA LYS A 18 -113.79 -93.76 -20.61
C LYS A 18 -114.56 -95.07 -20.36
N PRO A 19 -113.88 -96.21 -20.14
CA PRO A 19 -114.53 -97.51 -19.96
C PRO A 19 -115.58 -97.48 -18.82
N GLY A 20 -116.77 -98.06 -19.05
CA GLY A 20 -117.89 -98.05 -18.10
C GLY A 20 -118.83 -96.84 -18.19
N GLN A 21 -118.45 -95.79 -18.92
CA GLN A 21 -119.31 -94.64 -19.17
C GLN A 21 -120.09 -94.81 -20.48
N THR A 22 -121.38 -94.46 -20.44
CA THR A 22 -122.22 -94.38 -21.63
C THR A 22 -122.67 -92.93 -21.85
N LEU A 23 -123.02 -92.60 -23.10
CA LEU A 23 -123.51 -91.26 -23.45
C LEU A 23 -124.72 -90.84 -22.60
N LYS A 24 -125.53 -91.79 -22.13
CA LYS A 24 -126.73 -91.50 -21.33
C LYS A 24 -126.41 -91.18 -19.86
N ASN A 25 -125.33 -91.73 -19.31
CA ASN A 25 -124.97 -91.56 -17.89
C ASN A 25 -123.95 -90.44 -17.63
N THR A 26 -123.41 -89.83 -18.69
CA THR A 26 -122.35 -88.80 -18.57
C THR A 26 -122.85 -87.46 -19.09
N LYS A 27 -122.76 -86.42 -18.26
CA LYS A 27 -123.19 -85.05 -18.59
C LYS A 27 -122.43 -84.53 -19.81
N VAL A 28 -123.10 -83.76 -20.67
CA VAL A 28 -122.55 -83.30 -21.96
C VAL A 28 -121.27 -82.49 -21.80
N SER A 29 -121.11 -81.75 -20.70
CA SER A 29 -119.93 -80.94 -20.38
C SER A 29 -118.65 -81.75 -20.16
N GLU A 30 -118.76 -83.03 -19.79
CA GLU A 30 -117.62 -83.89 -19.48
C GLU A 30 -117.20 -84.76 -20.68
N ARG A 31 -117.88 -84.63 -21.83
CA ARG A 31 -117.57 -85.40 -23.03
C ARG A 31 -116.42 -84.75 -23.80
N ILE A 32 -115.24 -85.36 -23.78
CA ILE A 32 -114.05 -84.90 -24.50
C ILE A 32 -114.18 -85.24 -25.99
N ARG A 33 -114.01 -84.27 -26.88
CA ARG A 33 -113.96 -84.49 -28.34
C ARG A 33 -112.54 -84.84 -28.77
N ALA A 34 -112.38 -85.92 -29.52
CA ALA A 34 -111.14 -86.29 -30.19
C ALA A 34 -111.33 -86.21 -31.71
N LEU A 35 -110.34 -85.66 -32.41
CA LEU A 35 -110.25 -85.63 -33.86
C LEU A 35 -109.41 -86.82 -34.31
N VAL A 36 -110.02 -87.75 -35.04
CA VAL A 36 -109.33 -88.92 -35.59
C VAL A 36 -108.91 -88.59 -37.01
N VAL A 37 -107.63 -88.80 -37.31
CA VAL A 37 -106.98 -88.45 -38.58
C VAL A 37 -106.16 -89.64 -39.08
N THR A 38 -105.96 -89.75 -40.39
CA THR A 38 -105.11 -90.80 -40.98
C THR A 38 -103.62 -90.51 -40.77
N LYS A 39 -102.80 -91.58 -40.74
CA LYS A 39 -101.37 -91.51 -40.42
C LYS A 39 -100.56 -90.69 -41.43
N ASP A 40 -100.88 -90.81 -42.72
CA ASP A 40 -100.16 -90.13 -43.80
C ASP A 40 -100.27 -88.61 -43.73
N THR A 41 -101.46 -88.10 -43.38
CA THR A 41 -101.66 -86.66 -43.20
C THR A 41 -100.87 -86.12 -42.01
N PHE A 42 -100.68 -86.90 -40.95
CA PHE A 42 -99.86 -86.48 -39.81
C PHE A 42 -98.38 -86.36 -40.18
N GLN A 43 -97.84 -87.29 -40.97
CA GLN A 43 -96.42 -87.29 -41.35
C GLN A 43 -96.02 -86.05 -42.16
N ARG A 44 -96.87 -85.59 -43.09
CA ARG A 44 -96.59 -84.39 -43.91
C ARG A 44 -96.53 -83.10 -43.09
N PHE A 45 -97.28 -83.00 -42.00
CA PHE A 45 -97.17 -81.87 -41.07
C PHE A 45 -95.83 -81.88 -40.30
N VAL A 46 -95.23 -83.04 -40.09
CA VAL A 46 -93.94 -83.17 -39.39
C VAL A 46 -92.75 -82.82 -40.30
N ASP A 47 -92.79 -83.20 -41.58
CA ASP A 47 -91.67 -82.89 -42.49
C ASP A 47 -91.57 -81.39 -42.79
N TYR A 48 -92.68 -80.71 -43.05
CA TYR A 48 -92.69 -79.24 -43.26
C TYR A 48 -92.23 -78.45 -42.04
N THR A 49 -92.38 -79.00 -40.83
CA THR A 49 -91.93 -78.32 -39.61
C THR A 49 -90.43 -78.48 -39.33
N THR A 50 -89.70 -79.30 -40.10
CA THR A 50 -88.26 -79.59 -39.84
C THR A 50 -87.28 -79.19 -40.94
N GLU A 51 -87.75 -78.59 -42.05
CA GLU A 51 -86.87 -78.14 -43.15
C GLU A 51 -86.06 -76.88 -42.81
N GLU A 52 -86.68 -75.89 -42.15
CA GLU A 52 -86.00 -74.64 -41.76
C GLU A 52 -84.83 -74.91 -40.81
N ASP A 53 -85.01 -75.83 -39.86
CA ASP A 53 -83.97 -76.24 -38.91
C ASP A 53 -82.75 -76.86 -39.60
N ARG A 54 -82.95 -77.59 -40.72
CA ARG A 54 -81.84 -78.18 -41.48
C ARG A 54 -81.02 -77.14 -42.24
N LEU A 55 -81.68 -76.13 -42.80
CA LEU A 55 -81.00 -75.03 -43.50
C LEU A 55 -80.22 -74.15 -42.51
N ALA A 56 -80.81 -73.84 -41.35
CA ALA A 56 -80.14 -73.13 -40.27
C ALA A 56 -78.87 -73.88 -39.81
N ALA A 57 -78.96 -75.19 -39.61
CA ALA A 57 -77.81 -76.02 -39.21
C ALA A 57 -76.68 -76.05 -40.25
N GLN A 58 -76.96 -75.86 -41.54
CA GLN A 58 -75.93 -75.77 -42.58
C GLN A 58 -75.25 -74.39 -42.59
N GLN A 59 -76.03 -73.31 -42.48
CA GLN A 59 -75.51 -71.95 -42.40
C GLN A 59 -74.64 -71.76 -41.15
N GLU A 60 -75.03 -72.33 -40.01
CA GLU A 60 -74.21 -72.31 -38.79
C GLU A 60 -72.86 -73.02 -38.99
N LYS A 61 -72.84 -74.16 -39.70
CA LYS A 61 -71.59 -74.88 -40.00
C LYS A 61 -70.66 -74.07 -40.91
N GLU A 62 -71.20 -73.37 -41.90
CA GLU A 62 -70.41 -72.52 -42.80
C GLU A 62 -69.89 -71.26 -42.09
N ALA A 63 -70.75 -70.61 -41.30
CA ALA A 63 -70.36 -69.48 -40.46
C ALA A 63 -69.25 -69.87 -39.48
N ALA A 64 -69.35 -71.06 -38.86
CA ALA A 64 -68.33 -71.60 -37.98
C ALA A 64 -66.99 -71.84 -38.70
N LYS A 65 -67.01 -72.37 -39.93
CA LYS A 65 -65.81 -72.55 -40.76
C LYS A 65 -65.14 -71.23 -41.11
N ILE A 66 -65.92 -70.23 -41.53
CA ILE A 66 -65.38 -68.89 -41.86
C ILE A 66 -64.82 -68.21 -40.61
N ALA A 67 -65.50 -68.33 -39.47
CA ALA A 67 -65.01 -67.80 -38.20
C ALA A 67 -63.69 -68.47 -37.76
N ALA A 68 -63.58 -69.80 -37.92
CA ALA A 68 -62.36 -70.54 -37.64
C ALA A 68 -61.20 -70.10 -38.53
N LEU A 69 -61.43 -69.93 -39.83
CA LEU A 69 -60.42 -69.41 -40.76
C LEU A 69 -59.99 -67.98 -40.40
N LYS A 70 -60.93 -67.07 -40.12
CA LYS A 70 -60.60 -65.70 -39.70
C LYS A 70 -59.76 -65.68 -38.41
N LYS A 71 -60.08 -66.52 -37.43
CA LYS A 71 -59.30 -66.67 -36.19
C LYS A 71 -57.88 -67.18 -36.49
N ALA A 72 -57.74 -68.22 -37.29
CA ALA A 72 -56.43 -68.77 -37.64
C ALA A 72 -55.55 -67.77 -38.41
N THR A 73 -56.13 -66.98 -39.32
CA THR A 73 -55.39 -65.93 -40.04
C THR A 73 -54.96 -64.80 -39.11
N TYR A 74 -55.84 -64.37 -38.19
CA TYR A 74 -55.54 -63.34 -37.20
C TYR A 74 -54.46 -63.76 -36.21
N GLU A 75 -54.48 -65.01 -35.74
CA GLU A 75 -53.44 -65.57 -34.86
C GLU A 75 -52.07 -65.59 -35.54
N LYS A 76 -52.02 -65.95 -36.83
CA LYS A 76 -50.77 -65.90 -37.60
C LYS A 76 -50.28 -64.48 -37.84
N SER A 77 -51.16 -63.51 -38.09
CA SER A 77 -50.76 -62.11 -38.33
C SER A 77 -50.24 -61.39 -37.08
N LYS A 78 -50.63 -61.84 -35.88
CA LYS A 78 -50.11 -61.29 -34.61
C LYS A 78 -48.62 -61.48 -34.46
N THR A 79 -48.08 -62.60 -34.94
CA THR A 79 -46.65 -62.91 -34.84
C THR A 79 -45.81 -62.29 -35.95
N TRP A 80 -46.43 -61.61 -36.93
CA TRP A 80 -45.68 -60.96 -38.01
C TRP A 80 -45.06 -59.66 -37.54
N GLU A 81 -43.74 -59.57 -37.61
CA GLU A 81 -43.01 -58.39 -37.17
C GLU A 81 -43.31 -57.13 -37.99
N SER A 82 -43.73 -57.29 -39.24
CA SER A 82 -44.07 -56.20 -40.17
C SER A 82 -45.46 -55.61 -39.95
N THR A 83 -46.28 -56.18 -39.07
CA THR A 83 -47.57 -55.60 -38.71
C THR A 83 -47.36 -54.23 -38.05
N ILE A 84 -48.15 -53.23 -38.47
CA ILE A 84 -48.04 -51.84 -37.98
C ILE A 84 -48.07 -51.76 -36.44
N GLU A 85 -48.86 -52.62 -35.80
CA GLU A 85 -48.93 -52.72 -34.34
C GLU A 85 -47.60 -53.15 -33.72
N ASN A 86 -46.95 -54.19 -34.24
CA ASN A 86 -45.66 -54.68 -33.75
C ASN A 86 -44.52 -53.69 -34.00
N ILE A 87 -44.52 -52.98 -35.13
CA ILE A 87 -43.56 -51.90 -35.41
C ILE A 87 -43.74 -50.75 -34.41
N LYS A 88 -44.98 -50.34 -34.13
CA LYS A 88 -45.27 -49.29 -33.14
C LYS A 88 -44.87 -49.72 -31.73
N MET A 89 -45.07 -50.99 -31.37
CA MET A 89 -44.63 -51.54 -30.09
C MET A 89 -43.10 -51.50 -29.97
N ARG A 90 -42.36 -51.97 -30.99
CA ARG A 90 -40.89 -51.93 -31.02
C ARG A 90 -40.35 -50.50 -30.91
N GLN A 91 -40.90 -49.55 -31.67
CA GLN A 91 -40.50 -48.14 -31.58
C GLN A 91 -40.76 -47.53 -30.19
N ARG A 92 -41.90 -47.89 -29.57
CA ARG A 92 -42.20 -47.46 -28.19
C ARG A 92 -41.21 -48.07 -27.20
N GLU A 93 -40.89 -49.35 -27.33
CA GLU A 93 -39.91 -50.04 -26.49
C GLU A 93 -38.50 -49.46 -26.65
N GLU A 94 -38.07 -49.14 -27.87
CA GLU A 94 -36.78 -48.48 -28.14
C GLU A 94 -36.73 -47.07 -27.53
N LEU A 95 -37.80 -46.28 -27.65
CA LEU A 95 -37.88 -44.95 -27.04
C LEU A 95 -37.87 -45.04 -25.51
N LEU A 96 -38.57 -46.01 -24.93
CA LEU A 96 -38.54 -46.28 -23.49
C LEU A 96 -37.14 -46.71 -23.04
N SER A 97 -36.48 -47.59 -23.79
CA SER A 97 -35.11 -48.02 -23.49
C SER A 97 -34.11 -46.85 -23.57
N LYS A 98 -34.24 -45.98 -24.57
CA LYS A 98 -33.40 -44.77 -24.69
C LYS A 98 -33.62 -43.83 -23.51
N LYS A 99 -34.88 -43.56 -23.14
CA LYS A 99 -35.22 -42.75 -21.97
C LYS A 99 -34.66 -43.34 -20.69
N GLN A 100 -34.80 -44.66 -20.48
CA GLN A 100 -34.23 -45.35 -19.33
C GLN A 100 -32.71 -45.21 -19.27
N LYS A 101 -32.01 -45.41 -20.39
CA LYS A 101 -30.54 -45.22 -20.47
C LYS A 101 -30.12 -43.78 -20.20
N GLU A 102 -30.86 -42.79 -20.69
CA GLU A 102 -30.58 -41.38 -20.43
C GLU A 102 -30.85 -41.00 -18.96
N GLU A 103 -31.93 -41.51 -18.37
CA GLU A 103 -32.22 -41.33 -16.95
C GLU A 103 -31.18 -41.99 -16.06
N GLU A 104 -30.70 -43.19 -16.41
CA GLU A 104 -29.60 -43.86 -15.73
C GLU A 104 -28.31 -43.04 -15.80
N LYS A 105 -27.93 -42.54 -16.98
CA LYS A 105 -26.79 -41.63 -17.14
C LYS A 105 -26.93 -40.37 -16.29
N ARG A 106 -28.12 -39.75 -16.26
CA ARG A 106 -28.41 -38.59 -15.41
C ARG A 106 -28.30 -38.95 -13.92
N LYS A 107 -28.81 -40.11 -13.50
CA LYS A 107 -28.71 -40.58 -12.12
C LYS A 107 -27.25 -40.80 -11.71
N VAL A 108 -26.42 -41.42 -12.56
CA VAL A 108 -24.99 -41.59 -12.31
C VAL A 108 -24.29 -40.22 -12.21
N PHE A 109 -24.52 -39.33 -13.17
CA PHE A 109 -23.93 -37.98 -13.14
C PHE A 109 -24.31 -37.20 -11.87
N VAL A 110 -25.58 -37.24 -11.45
CA VAL A 110 -26.03 -36.59 -10.22
C VAL A 110 -25.37 -37.19 -8.98
N LYS A 111 -25.21 -38.53 -8.93
CA LYS A 111 -24.49 -39.20 -7.84
C LYS A 111 -23.02 -38.78 -7.80
N GLU A 112 -22.31 -38.81 -8.92
CA GLU A 112 -20.91 -38.37 -9.01
C GLU A 112 -20.74 -36.91 -8.59
N MET A 113 -21.63 -36.02 -9.04
CA MET A 113 -21.60 -34.61 -8.65
C MET A 113 -21.93 -34.41 -7.16
N ALA A 114 -22.82 -35.22 -6.60
CA ALA A 114 -23.10 -35.20 -5.17
C ALA A 114 -21.90 -35.69 -4.36
N GLU A 115 -21.24 -36.77 -4.79
CA GLU A 115 -20.01 -37.29 -4.17
C GLU A 115 -18.87 -36.26 -4.20
N LYS A 116 -18.64 -35.61 -5.35
CA LYS A 116 -17.65 -34.52 -5.47
C LYS A 116 -17.97 -33.37 -4.51
N LYS A 117 -19.23 -32.91 -4.47
CA LYS A 117 -19.64 -31.84 -3.53
C LYS A 117 -19.50 -32.25 -2.07
N VAL A 118 -19.74 -33.52 -1.74
CA VAL A 118 -19.54 -34.04 -0.39
C VAL A 118 -18.05 -34.08 -0.04
N ALA A 119 -17.19 -34.50 -0.96
CA ALA A 119 -15.74 -34.48 -0.80
C ALA A 119 -15.22 -33.04 -0.61
N GLU A 120 -15.60 -32.10 -1.47
CA GLU A 120 -15.26 -30.68 -1.36
C GLU A 120 -15.71 -30.09 -0.01
N ARG A 121 -16.94 -30.38 0.41
CA ARG A 121 -17.46 -29.96 1.73
C ARG A 121 -16.65 -30.57 2.86
N ALA A 122 -16.26 -31.84 2.75
CA ALA A 122 -15.43 -32.50 3.76
C ALA A 122 -14.05 -31.86 3.86
N GLU A 123 -13.41 -31.51 2.74
CA GLU A 123 -12.14 -30.78 2.70
C GLU A 123 -12.26 -29.39 3.36
N VAL A 124 -13.29 -28.62 3.00
CA VAL A 124 -13.54 -27.30 3.61
C VAL A 124 -13.73 -27.42 5.11
N VAL A 125 -14.49 -28.42 5.59
CA VAL A 125 -14.68 -28.67 7.02
C VAL A 125 -13.37 -29.09 7.69
N GLN A 126 -12.54 -29.91 7.04
CA GLN A 126 -11.22 -30.28 7.57
C GLN A 126 -10.30 -29.06 7.69
N GLN A 127 -10.24 -28.20 6.67
CA GLN A 127 -9.46 -26.95 6.70
C GLN A 127 -9.95 -26.02 7.82
N ALA A 128 -11.27 -25.83 7.94
CA ALA A 128 -11.86 -25.03 9.01
C ALA A 128 -11.52 -25.59 10.40
N ARG A 129 -11.57 -26.93 10.59
CA ARG A 129 -11.18 -27.60 11.84
C ARG A 129 -9.71 -27.37 12.16
N ARG A 130 -8.79 -27.46 11.18
CA ARG A 130 -7.36 -27.16 11.37
C ARG A 130 -7.15 -25.72 11.81
N LEU A 131 -7.79 -24.74 11.16
CA LEU A 131 -7.69 -23.33 11.54
C LEU A 131 -8.23 -23.06 12.95
N LEU A 132 -9.36 -23.68 13.33
CA LEU A 132 -9.90 -23.57 14.68
C LEU A 132 -8.96 -24.18 15.73
N GLN A 133 -8.32 -25.30 15.42
CA GLN A 133 -7.32 -25.93 16.27
C GLN A 133 -6.11 -25.02 16.48
N GLN A 134 -5.56 -24.43 15.41
CA GLN A 134 -4.46 -23.48 15.48
C GLN A 134 -4.81 -22.22 16.29
N LYS A 135 -6.08 -21.80 16.28
CA LYS A 135 -6.58 -20.67 17.08
C LYS A 135 -6.71 -20.99 18.57
N LYS A 136 -6.57 -22.23 19.04
CA LYS A 136 -6.58 -22.56 20.48
C LYS A 136 -5.37 -21.96 21.19
N PRO A 137 -5.47 -21.56 22.48
CA PRO A 137 -4.40 -20.85 23.18
C PRO A 137 -3.08 -21.64 23.25
N LEU A 138 -3.15 -22.95 23.55
CA LEU A 138 -1.98 -23.83 23.62
C LEU A 138 -1.34 -24.04 22.23
N CYS A 139 -2.15 -24.19 21.17
CA CYS A 139 -1.63 -24.25 19.80
C CYS A 139 -1.02 -22.91 19.36
N ARG A 140 -1.55 -21.76 19.79
CA ARG A 140 -0.94 -20.45 19.53
C ARG A 140 0.43 -20.32 20.20
N GLN A 141 0.62 -20.91 21.38
CA GLN A 141 1.93 -20.95 22.04
C GLN A 141 2.94 -21.77 21.23
N ILE A 142 2.53 -22.92 20.69
CA ILE A 142 3.34 -23.70 19.73
C ILE A 142 3.67 -22.87 18.49
N ASN A 143 2.68 -22.18 17.92
CA ASN A 143 2.90 -21.34 16.73
C ASN A 143 3.86 -20.17 16.98
N ARG A 144 3.81 -19.57 18.17
CA ARG A 144 4.78 -18.55 18.58
C ARG A 144 6.17 -19.14 18.68
N ALA A 145 6.31 -20.33 19.26
CA ALA A 145 7.59 -21.02 19.35
C ALA A 145 8.13 -21.42 17.96
N LEU A 146 7.26 -21.86 17.06
CA LEU A 146 7.58 -22.12 15.65
C LEU A 146 8.10 -20.84 14.98
N LEU A 147 7.41 -19.71 15.13
CA LEU A 147 7.87 -18.43 14.60
C LEU A 147 9.26 -18.04 15.16
N VAL A 148 9.47 -18.22 16.46
CA VAL A 148 10.79 -17.95 17.08
C VAL A 148 11.87 -18.87 16.50
N SER A 149 11.57 -20.15 16.26
CA SER A 149 12.53 -21.06 15.64
C SER A 149 12.87 -20.68 14.20
N GLU A 150 11.90 -20.18 13.42
CA GLU A 150 12.14 -19.63 12.08
C GLU A 150 13.01 -18.37 12.14
N CYS A 151 12.76 -17.47 13.10
CA CYS A 151 13.62 -16.30 13.31
C CYS A 151 15.07 -16.69 13.63
N LEU A 152 15.28 -17.75 14.42
CA LEU A 152 16.63 -18.25 14.71
C LEU A 152 17.30 -18.86 13.48
N ARG A 153 16.55 -19.61 12.65
CA ARG A 153 17.06 -20.15 11.36
C ARG A 153 17.53 -19.02 10.44
N GLU A 154 16.73 -17.97 10.30
CA GLU A 154 17.10 -16.80 9.48
C GLU A 154 18.29 -16.05 10.08
N LEU A 155 18.36 -15.93 11.41
CA LEU A 155 19.50 -15.32 12.10
C LEU A 155 20.79 -16.10 11.83
N ASP A 156 20.76 -17.42 11.90
CA ASP A 156 21.92 -18.27 11.61
C ASP A 156 22.40 -18.08 10.17
N ALA A 157 21.47 -17.97 9.21
CA ALA A 157 21.78 -17.67 7.81
C ALA A 157 22.41 -16.28 7.64
N GLN A 158 21.89 -15.26 8.33
CA GLN A 158 22.48 -13.92 8.34
C GLN A 158 23.88 -13.90 8.94
N VAL A 159 24.10 -14.63 10.03
CA VAL A 159 25.42 -14.76 10.66
C VAL A 159 26.40 -15.46 9.71
N ALA A 160 25.96 -16.52 9.02
CA ALA A 160 26.78 -17.19 8.01
C ALA A 160 27.16 -16.23 6.87
N LEU A 161 26.20 -15.47 6.33
CA LEU A 161 26.44 -14.46 5.31
C LEU A 161 27.37 -13.34 5.79
N GLN A 162 27.22 -12.88 7.03
CA GLN A 162 28.11 -11.87 7.58
C GLN A 162 29.55 -12.39 7.72
N LYS A 163 29.73 -13.67 8.08
CA LYS A 163 31.06 -14.30 8.12
C LYS A 163 31.69 -14.36 6.73
N THR A 164 30.93 -14.66 5.68
CA THR A 164 31.46 -14.67 4.30
C THR A 164 31.83 -13.27 3.83
N ILE A 165 31.00 -12.25 4.11
CA ILE A 165 31.32 -10.85 3.78
C ILE A 165 32.61 -10.43 4.47
N ARG A 166 32.74 -10.68 5.78
CA ARG A 166 33.97 -10.36 6.52
C ARG A 166 35.21 -11.09 5.99
N ALA A 167 35.05 -12.30 5.45
CA ALA A 167 36.15 -13.02 4.81
C ALA A 167 36.55 -12.35 3.48
N MET A 168 35.58 -11.96 2.65
CA MET A 168 35.84 -11.22 1.42
C MET A 168 36.49 -9.86 1.67
N ASP A 169 36.04 -9.12 2.68
CA ASP A 169 36.63 -7.82 3.04
C ASP A 169 38.10 -7.98 3.45
N LYS A 170 38.41 -9.01 4.25
CA LYS A 170 39.81 -9.35 4.60
C LYS A 170 40.64 -9.69 3.37
N GLU A 171 40.11 -10.48 2.43
CA GLU A 171 40.82 -10.79 1.18
C GLU A 171 41.05 -9.53 0.32
N GLN A 172 40.11 -8.58 0.32
CA GLN A 172 40.27 -7.30 -0.38
C GLN A 172 41.33 -6.42 0.30
N ASP A 173 41.30 -6.32 1.63
CA ASP A 173 42.29 -5.58 2.40
C ASP A 173 43.70 -6.16 2.20
N GLU A 174 43.84 -7.48 2.18
CA GLU A 174 45.11 -8.15 1.88
C GLU A 174 45.60 -7.86 0.45
N LYS A 175 44.70 -7.90 -0.54
CA LYS A 175 45.04 -7.52 -1.94
C LYS A 175 45.50 -6.08 -2.03
N TYR A 176 44.81 -5.16 -1.35
CA TYR A 176 45.17 -3.74 -1.32
C TYR A 176 46.49 -3.47 -0.59
N ALA A 177 46.71 -4.12 0.56
CA ALA A 177 47.99 -4.04 1.26
C ALA A 177 49.14 -4.58 0.41
N ASN A 178 48.91 -5.67 -0.34
CA ASN A 178 49.89 -6.21 -1.28
C ASN A 178 50.15 -5.27 -2.46
N SER A 179 49.13 -4.58 -3.01
CA SER A 179 49.36 -3.59 -4.07
C SER A 179 50.21 -2.41 -3.58
N ILE A 180 49.95 -1.90 -2.36
CA ILE A 180 50.78 -0.86 -1.76
C ILE A 180 52.24 -1.33 -1.61
N LYS A 181 52.46 -2.56 -1.10
CA LYS A 181 53.80 -3.13 -1.00
C LYS A 181 54.50 -3.19 -2.35
N THR A 182 53.79 -3.61 -3.41
CA THR A 182 54.37 -3.65 -4.76
C THR A 182 54.69 -2.26 -5.30
N ASP A 183 53.88 -1.26 -5.00
CA ASP A 183 54.12 0.12 -5.47
C ASP A 183 55.29 0.78 -4.72
N ILE A 184 55.42 0.52 -3.41
CA ILE A 184 56.59 0.93 -2.63
C ILE A 184 57.86 0.28 -3.20
N ALA A 185 57.84 -1.02 -3.48
CA ALA A 185 58.99 -1.72 -4.06
C ALA A 185 59.39 -1.12 -5.42
N LYS A 186 58.41 -0.83 -6.29
CA LYS A 186 58.66 -0.14 -7.58
C LYS A 186 59.25 1.26 -7.37
N TYR A 187 58.75 2.02 -6.41
CA TYR A 187 59.27 3.35 -6.10
C TYR A 187 60.71 3.31 -5.58
N GLU A 188 61.02 2.35 -4.70
CA GLU A 188 62.38 2.13 -4.21
C GLU A 188 63.34 1.74 -5.33
N GLU A 189 62.91 0.89 -6.26
CA GLU A 189 63.68 0.55 -7.47
C GLU A 189 63.91 1.77 -8.36
N GLN A 190 62.87 2.59 -8.62
CA GLN A 190 63.00 3.85 -9.36
C GLN A 190 63.98 4.80 -8.69
N LYS A 191 63.91 4.96 -7.35
CA LYS A 191 64.84 5.79 -6.60
C LYS A 191 66.29 5.31 -6.69
N LYS A 192 66.51 3.99 -6.67
CA LYS A 192 67.84 3.41 -6.90
C LYS A 192 68.34 3.73 -8.31
N GLN A 193 67.49 3.59 -9.32
CA GLN A 193 67.84 3.92 -10.70
C GLN A 193 68.19 5.41 -10.87
N GLU A 194 67.39 6.32 -10.30
CA GLU A 194 67.67 7.76 -10.30
C GLU A 194 69.03 8.07 -9.66
N MET A 195 69.31 7.48 -8.49
CA MET A 195 70.61 7.63 -7.80
C MET A 195 71.77 7.08 -8.64
N GLU A 196 71.59 5.94 -9.30
CA GLU A 196 72.58 5.38 -10.23
C GLU A 196 72.82 6.29 -11.44
N GLU A 197 71.77 6.92 -11.98
CA GLU A 197 71.91 7.89 -13.06
C GLU A 197 72.62 9.18 -12.61
N GLU A 198 72.28 9.72 -11.44
CA GLU A 198 72.94 10.89 -10.88
C GLU A 198 74.42 10.63 -10.58
N THR A 199 74.74 9.47 -10.02
CA THR A 199 76.13 9.06 -9.79
C THR A 199 76.90 8.90 -11.11
N LYS A 200 76.29 8.31 -12.15
CA LYS A 200 76.89 8.26 -13.51
C LYS A 200 77.14 9.66 -14.06
N LYS A 201 76.13 10.56 -14.04
CA LYS A 201 76.27 11.96 -14.51
C LYS A 201 77.38 12.70 -13.76
N THR A 202 77.48 12.49 -12.45
CA THR A 202 78.51 13.11 -11.59
C THR A 202 79.90 12.57 -11.93
N MET A 203 80.02 11.25 -12.17
CA MET A 203 81.28 10.64 -12.63
C MET A 203 81.69 11.17 -14.01
N ASP A 204 80.77 11.23 -14.96
CA ASP A 204 81.04 11.74 -16.31
C ASP A 204 81.48 13.20 -16.27
N TYR A 205 80.80 14.04 -15.49
CA TYR A 205 81.18 15.43 -15.28
C TYR A 205 82.56 15.56 -14.63
N ARG A 206 82.85 14.73 -13.62
CA ARG A 206 84.17 14.69 -12.97
C ARG A 206 85.27 14.29 -13.94
N ILE A 207 85.01 13.33 -14.83
CA ILE A 207 85.96 12.92 -15.88
C ILE A 207 86.19 14.06 -16.87
N ALA A 208 85.13 14.75 -17.31
CA ALA A 208 85.23 15.90 -18.20
C ALA A 208 86.04 17.05 -17.58
N LEU A 209 85.79 17.40 -16.31
CA LEU A 209 86.56 18.39 -15.57
C LEU A 209 88.04 18.02 -15.46
N LYS A 210 88.36 16.75 -15.16
CA LYS A 210 89.74 16.28 -15.13
C LYS A 210 90.45 16.49 -16.47
N LYS A 211 89.79 16.12 -17.58
CA LYS A 211 90.34 16.35 -18.93
C LYS A 211 90.60 17.84 -19.18
N GLN A 212 89.68 18.72 -18.80
CA GLN A 212 89.85 20.17 -18.95
C GLN A 212 90.99 20.73 -18.10
N ILE A 213 91.18 20.22 -16.87
CA ILE A 213 92.33 20.59 -16.03
C ILE A 213 93.64 20.15 -16.70
N GLU A 214 93.72 18.92 -17.20
CA GLU A 214 94.90 18.42 -17.90
C GLU A 214 95.21 19.23 -19.18
N GLU A 215 94.19 19.63 -19.95
CA GLU A 215 94.36 20.50 -21.12
C GLU A 215 94.88 21.89 -20.72
N ASN A 216 94.26 22.53 -19.72
CA ASN A 216 94.73 23.82 -19.20
C ASN A 216 96.17 23.76 -18.67
N GLU A 217 96.56 22.67 -18.01
CA GLU A 217 97.94 22.46 -17.56
C GLU A 217 98.93 22.36 -18.73
N ARG A 218 98.55 21.71 -19.84
CA ARG A 218 99.37 21.66 -21.06
C ARG A 218 99.50 23.04 -21.70
N ASP A 219 98.39 23.78 -21.82
CA ASP A 219 98.39 25.12 -22.40
C ASP A 219 99.20 26.11 -21.57
N ASN A 220 99.09 26.05 -20.24
CA ASN A 220 99.90 26.89 -19.34
C ASN A 220 101.40 26.57 -19.47
N LYS A 221 101.77 25.30 -19.62
CA LYS A 221 103.17 24.91 -19.88
C LYS A 221 103.68 25.48 -21.21
N LEU A 222 102.87 25.44 -22.27
CA LEU A 222 103.21 26.02 -23.57
C LEU A 222 103.41 27.55 -23.47
N LYS A 223 102.47 28.26 -22.84
CA LYS A 223 102.60 29.71 -22.61
C LYS A 223 103.84 30.07 -21.82
N ALA A 224 104.14 29.33 -20.75
CA ALA A 224 105.37 29.55 -19.97
C ALA A 224 106.64 29.36 -20.81
N THR A 225 106.66 28.40 -21.75
CA THR A 225 107.79 28.24 -22.67
C THR A 225 107.88 29.38 -23.69
N GLU A 226 106.76 29.84 -24.23
CA GLU A 226 106.71 30.98 -25.16
C GLU A 226 107.16 32.29 -24.51
N GLU A 227 106.73 32.56 -23.27
CA GLU A 227 107.16 33.73 -22.48
C GLU A 227 108.67 33.71 -22.22
N LEU A 228 109.23 32.55 -21.87
CA LEU A 228 110.66 32.39 -21.64
C LEU A 228 111.47 32.61 -22.94
N GLU A 229 110.97 32.14 -24.08
CA GLU A 229 111.58 32.44 -25.39
C GLU A 229 111.51 33.92 -25.76
N ALA A 230 110.38 34.59 -25.48
CA ALA A 230 110.22 36.02 -25.72
C ALA A 230 111.21 36.83 -24.86
N GLU A 231 111.35 36.51 -23.57
CA GLU A 231 112.29 37.18 -22.67
C GLU A 231 113.75 37.04 -23.14
N LYS A 232 114.15 35.87 -23.65
CA LYS A 232 115.48 35.66 -24.25
C LYS A 232 115.71 36.55 -25.47
N ARG A 233 114.69 36.73 -26.32
CA ARG A 233 114.77 37.62 -27.49
C ARG A 233 114.91 39.08 -27.06
N ASP A 234 114.14 39.51 -26.05
CA ASP A 234 114.21 40.88 -25.52
C ASP A 234 115.58 41.18 -24.88
N GLN A 235 116.13 40.26 -24.08
CA GLN A 235 117.49 40.39 -23.54
C GLN A 235 118.54 40.56 -24.66
N THR A 236 118.39 39.81 -25.76
CA THR A 236 119.28 39.91 -26.91
C THR A 236 119.19 41.29 -27.57
N ASN A 237 117.98 41.82 -27.74
CA ASN A 237 117.74 43.14 -28.32
C ASN A 237 118.33 44.27 -27.45
N ILE A 238 118.13 44.21 -26.12
CA ILE A 238 118.69 45.20 -25.17
C ILE A 238 120.22 45.25 -25.25
N ILE A 239 120.89 44.10 -25.39
CA ILE A 239 122.36 44.04 -25.53
C ILE A 239 122.81 44.73 -26.82
N GLN A 240 122.10 44.53 -27.93
CA GLN A 240 122.42 45.17 -29.21
C GLN A 240 122.24 46.69 -29.14
N ASP A 241 121.14 47.17 -28.56
CA ASP A 241 120.85 48.59 -28.40
C ASP A 241 121.91 49.30 -27.53
N MET A 242 122.35 48.64 -26.45
CA MET A 242 123.42 49.17 -25.58
C MET A 242 124.74 49.35 -26.33
N GLN A 243 125.08 48.43 -27.24
CA GLN A 243 126.29 48.55 -28.07
C GLN A 243 126.18 49.69 -29.08
N LEU A 244 124.99 49.91 -29.66
CA LEU A 244 124.74 51.02 -30.58
C LEU A 244 124.81 52.38 -29.87
N MET A 245 124.27 52.48 -28.65
CA MET A 245 124.33 53.69 -27.82
C MET A 245 125.79 54.10 -27.54
N LYS A 246 126.64 53.17 -27.08
CA LYS A 246 128.07 53.45 -26.82
C LYS A 246 128.82 53.97 -28.06
N LYS A 247 128.51 53.45 -29.25
CA LYS A 247 129.09 53.92 -30.51
C LYS A 247 128.68 55.37 -30.83
N LYS A 248 127.41 55.73 -30.61
CA LYS A 248 126.91 57.10 -30.82
C LYS A 248 127.55 58.09 -29.85
N GLU A 249 127.66 57.75 -28.57
CA GLU A 249 128.26 58.62 -27.54
C GLU A 249 129.72 58.97 -27.86
N MET A 250 130.51 58.01 -28.31
CA MET A 250 131.90 58.24 -28.74
C MET A 250 131.99 59.23 -29.92
N GLN A 251 131.03 59.14 -30.85
CA GLN A 251 130.99 60.02 -32.02
C GLN A 251 130.56 61.44 -31.66
N ASP A 252 129.65 61.59 -30.69
CA ASP A 252 129.21 62.89 -30.19
C ASP A 252 130.29 63.65 -29.41
N ILE A 253 131.13 62.95 -28.64
CA ILE A 253 132.29 63.56 -27.95
C ILE A 253 133.27 64.17 -28.96
N LEU A 254 133.57 63.44 -30.04
CA LEU A 254 134.41 63.91 -31.15
C LEU A 254 133.83 65.17 -31.82
N ASN A 255 132.53 65.19 -32.04
CA ASN A 255 131.83 66.34 -32.64
C ASN A 255 131.82 67.56 -31.72
N LYS A 256 131.58 67.39 -30.40
CA LYS A 256 131.61 68.48 -29.42
C LYS A 256 132.99 69.15 -29.35
N LYS A 257 134.08 68.38 -29.41
CA LYS A 257 135.45 68.92 -29.42
C LYS A 257 135.70 69.84 -30.62
N LYS A 258 135.22 69.47 -31.82
CA LYS A 258 135.32 70.30 -33.04
C LYS A 258 134.50 71.59 -32.94
N ARG A 259 133.28 71.52 -32.37
CA ARG A 259 132.41 72.69 -32.20
C ARG A 259 133.00 73.74 -31.25
N LEU A 260 133.60 73.31 -30.14
CA LEU A 260 134.22 74.24 -29.17
C LEU A 260 135.38 75.04 -29.78
N GLN A 261 136.21 74.44 -30.63
CA GLN A 261 137.27 75.15 -31.34
C GLN A 261 136.74 76.23 -32.30
N GLN A 262 135.59 76.02 -32.93
CA GLN A 262 134.94 77.02 -33.78
C GLN A 262 134.28 78.14 -32.95
N PHE A 263 133.72 77.80 -31.80
CA PHE A 263 133.06 78.76 -30.90
C PHE A 263 134.04 79.83 -30.36
N PHE A 264 135.25 79.43 -29.95
CA PHE A 264 136.25 80.39 -29.48
C PHE A 264 136.69 81.38 -30.57
N LYS A 265 136.67 80.99 -31.84
CA LYS A 265 136.94 81.92 -32.96
C LYS A 265 135.82 82.94 -33.15
N LYS A 266 134.55 82.52 -33.06
CA LYS A 266 133.37 83.40 -33.25
C LYS A 266 133.17 84.40 -32.10
N ALA A 267 133.40 84.00 -30.86
CA ALA A 267 133.22 84.88 -29.70
C ALA A 267 134.15 86.11 -29.72
N MET A 268 135.33 86.00 -30.34
CA MET A 268 136.25 87.12 -30.56
C MET A 268 135.72 88.14 -31.59
N GLU A 269 134.86 87.72 -32.52
CA GLU A 269 134.27 88.57 -33.56
C GLU A 269 132.96 89.23 -33.09
N GLU A 270 132.11 88.52 -32.33
CA GLU A 270 130.81 89.03 -31.86
C GLU A 270 130.92 90.13 -30.79
N LYS A 271 131.96 90.12 -29.94
CA LYS A 271 132.19 91.21 -28.98
C LYS A 271 132.35 92.58 -29.66
N LYS A 272 132.79 92.62 -30.92
CA LYS A 272 132.91 93.86 -31.71
C LYS A 272 131.58 94.38 -32.26
N ARG A 273 130.52 93.55 -32.36
CA ARG A 273 129.22 93.92 -32.95
C ARG A 273 128.21 94.45 -31.92
N LEU A 274 128.21 93.88 -30.71
CA LEU A 274 127.21 94.21 -29.68
C LEU A 274 127.29 95.64 -29.12
N GLU A 275 128.45 96.31 -29.20
CA GLU A 275 128.57 97.72 -28.80
C GLU A 275 127.76 98.69 -29.69
N LEU A 276 127.25 98.26 -30.86
CA LEU A 276 126.53 99.11 -31.81
C LEU A 276 124.98 99.02 -31.74
N GLU A 277 124.39 97.91 -31.27
CA GLU A 277 122.92 97.67 -31.36
C GLU A 277 122.10 98.24 -30.19
N LEU A 278 122.72 98.54 -29.05
CA LEU A 278 121.98 98.89 -27.83
C LEU A 278 121.29 100.27 -27.87
N GLN A 279 121.50 101.07 -28.91
CA GLN A 279 121.00 102.45 -29.02
C GLN A 279 119.59 102.56 -29.67
N HIS A 280 118.92 101.49 -30.11
CA HIS A 280 117.73 101.58 -30.98
C HIS A 280 116.35 101.15 -30.40
N ASN A 281 116.26 100.34 -29.34
CA ASN A 281 115.03 99.59 -29.01
C ASN A 281 113.99 100.23 -28.06
N GLU A 282 114.19 101.44 -27.51
CA GLU A 282 113.37 101.95 -26.39
C GLU A 282 112.02 102.62 -26.79
N GLU A 283 111.61 102.67 -28.07
CA GLU A 283 110.52 103.58 -28.53
C GLU A 283 109.11 102.96 -28.83
N LEU A 284 108.87 101.65 -28.76
CA LEU A 284 107.70 101.01 -29.43
C LEU A 284 106.46 100.60 -28.58
N GLU A 285 106.46 100.58 -27.25
CA GLU A 285 105.50 99.72 -26.50
C GLU A 285 104.08 100.29 -26.14
N ASP A 286 103.75 101.57 -26.32
CA ASP A 286 102.57 102.18 -25.61
C ASP A 286 101.15 102.06 -26.25
N GLN A 287 100.93 101.48 -27.44
CA GLN A 287 99.67 101.68 -28.21
C GLN A 287 98.51 100.65 -28.05
N THR A 288 98.62 99.56 -27.27
CA THR A 288 97.76 98.35 -27.46
C THR A 288 96.52 98.13 -26.55
N ILE A 289 96.15 98.99 -25.59
CA ILE A 289 95.26 98.57 -24.45
C ILE A 289 93.72 98.86 -24.56
N GLU A 290 93.20 99.71 -25.45
CA GLU A 290 91.79 100.21 -25.36
C GLU A 290 90.63 99.31 -25.89
N VAL A 291 90.89 98.28 -26.71
CA VAL A 291 89.84 97.62 -27.54
C VAL A 291 88.89 96.64 -26.79
N TYR A 292 89.18 96.17 -25.57
CA TYR A 292 88.52 94.98 -24.98
C TYR A 292 87.15 95.14 -24.26
N ARG A 293 86.53 96.32 -24.09
CA ARG A 293 85.38 96.52 -23.16
C ARG A 293 83.93 96.34 -23.69
N GLU A 294 83.66 96.39 -25.00
CA GLU A 294 82.26 96.50 -25.53
C GLU A 294 81.45 95.18 -25.66
N ALA A 295 82.07 94.01 -25.54
CA ALA A 295 81.44 92.73 -25.92
C ALA A 295 80.44 92.10 -24.92
N LYS A 296 80.29 92.61 -23.68
CA LYS A 296 79.69 91.86 -22.55
C LYS A 296 78.15 91.94 -22.37
N ASP A 297 77.44 92.93 -22.91
CA ASP A 297 76.03 93.22 -22.55
C ASP A 297 74.91 92.45 -23.32
N ARG A 298 75.22 91.72 -24.40
CA ARG A 298 74.17 91.10 -25.26
C ARG A 298 73.50 89.83 -24.69
N ILE A 299 74.07 89.17 -23.69
CA ILE A 299 73.70 87.78 -23.31
C ILE A 299 72.46 87.68 -22.39
N GLN A 300 72.02 88.73 -21.68
CA GLN A 300 70.98 88.62 -20.62
C GLN A 300 69.49 88.57 -21.07
N LYS A 301 69.13 88.80 -22.35
CA LYS A 301 67.72 88.97 -22.78
C LYS A 301 66.92 87.67 -23.05
N ILE A 302 67.56 86.49 -23.14
CA ILE A 302 66.93 85.25 -23.65
C ILE A 302 66.12 84.45 -22.60
N HIS A 303 66.36 84.62 -21.28
CA HIS A 303 65.86 83.71 -20.24
C HIS A 303 64.36 83.84 -19.79
N LYS A 304 63.56 84.77 -20.32
CA LYS A 304 62.20 85.09 -19.76
C LYS A 304 60.99 84.35 -20.38
N SER A 305 61.12 83.55 -21.44
CA SER A 305 59.96 83.04 -22.22
C SER A 305 59.40 81.64 -21.82
N LEU A 306 59.99 80.93 -20.87
CA LEU A 306 59.71 79.50 -20.62
C LEU A 306 58.58 79.18 -19.59
N ALA A 307 57.92 80.17 -18.98
CA ALA A 307 57.05 79.97 -17.81
C ALA A 307 55.55 79.67 -18.07
N LEU A 308 55.03 79.69 -19.30
CA LEU A 308 53.58 79.68 -19.58
C LEU A 308 52.92 78.29 -19.77
N LYS A 309 53.66 77.17 -19.82
CA LYS A 309 53.12 75.85 -20.19
C LYS A 309 52.55 74.98 -19.04
N LYS A 310 52.46 75.48 -17.80
CA LYS A 310 52.17 74.66 -16.59
C LYS A 310 50.72 74.70 -16.04
N LYS A 311 49.72 75.22 -16.77
CA LYS A 311 48.34 75.46 -16.23
C LYS A 311 47.20 74.54 -16.73
N GLU A 312 47.39 73.60 -17.66
CA GLU A 312 46.28 72.88 -18.31
C GLU A 312 45.90 71.49 -17.72
N GLU A 313 46.66 70.91 -16.78
CA GLU A 313 46.44 69.52 -16.32
C GLU A 313 45.40 69.31 -15.18
N LYS A 314 44.79 70.34 -14.60
CA LYS A 314 43.96 70.21 -13.37
C LYS A 314 42.43 70.05 -13.55
N ALA A 315 41.91 69.81 -14.76
CA ALA A 315 40.46 69.90 -15.03
C ALA A 315 39.68 68.58 -15.31
N ARG A 316 40.26 67.38 -15.17
CA ARG A 316 39.59 66.12 -15.61
C ARG A 316 39.12 65.14 -14.52
N GLN A 317 39.18 65.47 -13.22
CA GLN A 317 38.90 64.49 -12.13
C GLN A 317 37.64 64.72 -11.27
N LYS A 318 36.65 65.54 -11.69
CA LYS A 318 35.50 65.92 -10.83
C LYS A 318 34.07 65.53 -11.27
N GLN A 319 33.86 64.64 -12.25
CA GLN A 319 32.51 64.36 -12.80
C GLN A 319 31.91 62.96 -12.57
N ILE A 320 32.48 62.11 -11.69
CA ILE A 320 32.04 60.70 -11.57
C ILE A 320 31.35 60.34 -10.24
N ILE A 321 31.21 61.25 -9.26
CA ILE A 321 30.74 60.89 -7.89
C ILE A 321 29.49 61.71 -7.46
N GLU A 322 28.44 61.78 -8.29
CA GLU A 322 27.22 62.56 -7.92
C GLU A 322 25.89 62.06 -8.51
N LYS A 323 25.67 60.73 -8.65
CA LYS A 323 24.38 60.20 -9.15
C LYS A 323 23.90 58.87 -8.53
N GLN A 324 23.80 58.76 -7.20
CA GLN A 324 22.92 57.73 -6.61
C GLN A 324 22.58 57.98 -5.12
N TYR A 325 21.26 58.14 -4.86
CA TYR A 325 20.45 57.84 -3.64
C TYR A 325 20.00 58.93 -2.62
N VAL A 326 18.70 59.32 -2.66
CA VAL A 326 17.60 59.13 -1.62
C VAL A 326 16.50 60.25 -1.60
N SER A 327 15.22 59.83 -1.34
CA SER A 327 13.97 60.53 -0.89
C SER A 327 12.95 60.98 -1.97
N LEU A 328 11.60 60.91 -1.86
CA LEU A 328 10.62 60.78 -0.74
C LEU A 328 9.18 60.44 -1.28
N ASP A 329 8.43 59.61 -0.54
CA ASP A 329 6.97 59.38 -0.64
C ASP A 329 6.23 60.25 0.41
N LYS A 330 5.13 60.94 0.03
CA LYS A 330 4.01 61.48 0.88
C LYS A 330 3.30 62.71 0.24
N VAL A 331 2.24 62.54 -0.58
CA VAL A 331 1.23 63.60 -0.89
C VAL A 331 -0.12 63.02 -1.43
N ARG A 332 -0.97 62.28 -0.68
CA ARG A 332 -2.33 61.97 -1.22
C ARG A 332 -3.58 61.97 -0.31
N ASP A 333 -3.51 61.82 1.01
CA ASP A 333 -4.74 61.47 1.78
C ASP A 333 -5.31 62.53 2.76
N ALA A 334 -5.43 63.82 2.40
CA ALA A 334 -5.89 64.84 3.38
C ALA A 334 -6.94 65.88 2.91
N LYS A 335 -7.64 65.71 1.78
CA LYS A 335 -8.59 66.74 1.28
C LYS A 335 -10.06 66.31 1.01
N GLU A 336 -10.47 65.07 1.27
CA GLU A 336 -11.84 64.62 0.92
C GLU A 336 -12.92 64.79 2.02
N GLN A 337 -12.58 65.19 3.26
CA GLN A 337 -13.55 65.17 4.38
C GLN A 337 -14.37 66.45 4.65
N GLU A 338 -14.09 67.59 4.00
CA GLU A 338 -14.77 68.87 4.34
C GLU A 338 -16.11 69.13 3.62
N ILE A 339 -16.55 68.30 2.66
CA ILE A 339 -17.74 68.59 1.83
C ILE A 339 -19.08 68.11 2.45
N LEU A 340 -19.07 67.26 3.48
CA LEU A 340 -20.27 66.55 3.97
C LEU A 340 -21.17 67.29 5.00
N GLU A 341 -20.70 68.32 5.70
CA GLU A 341 -21.44 68.86 6.86
C GLU A 341 -22.55 69.88 6.54
N LYS A 342 -22.55 70.52 5.37
CA LYS A 342 -23.52 71.61 5.07
C LYS A 342 -24.94 71.16 4.67
N ALA A 343 -25.21 69.88 4.43
CA ALA A 343 -26.52 69.39 3.95
C ALA A 343 -27.57 69.10 5.05
N VAL A 344 -27.22 69.23 6.34
CA VAL A 344 -28.05 68.74 7.46
C VAL A 344 -29.03 69.78 8.01
N GLU A 345 -28.78 71.07 7.83
CA GLU A 345 -29.53 72.11 8.55
C GLU A 345 -30.89 72.46 7.94
N GLU A 346 -31.08 72.30 6.62
CA GLU A 346 -32.35 72.67 5.94
C GLU A 346 -33.55 71.74 6.26
N LYS A 347 -33.32 70.51 6.73
CA LYS A 347 -34.41 69.56 7.03
C LYS A 347 -35.24 69.88 8.28
N LYS A 348 -34.69 70.64 9.23
CA LYS A 348 -35.32 70.80 10.55
C LYS A 348 -36.55 71.73 10.57
N ALA A 349 -36.69 72.63 9.58
CA ALA A 349 -37.78 73.60 9.56
C ALA A 349 -39.15 73.02 9.13
N ILE A 350 -39.17 72.00 8.26
CA ILE A 350 -40.41 71.35 7.75
C ILE A 350 -41.10 70.50 8.84
N GLU A 351 -40.37 70.14 9.88
CA GLU A 351 -40.80 69.15 10.87
C GLU A 351 -41.80 69.70 11.89
N VAL A 352 -41.79 71.01 12.15
CA VAL A 352 -42.61 71.64 13.19
C VAL A 352 -44.09 71.76 12.80
N GLU A 353 -44.41 72.00 11.52
CA GLU A 353 -45.81 72.13 11.08
C GLU A 353 -46.57 70.79 11.07
N LYS A 354 -45.89 69.68 10.77
CA LYS A 354 -46.47 68.33 10.86
C LYS A 354 -46.94 67.99 12.27
N GLN A 355 -46.29 68.51 13.30
CA GLN A 355 -46.60 68.18 14.70
C GLN A 355 -47.97 68.71 15.16
N LYS A 356 -48.48 69.81 14.59
CA LYS A 356 -49.78 70.37 14.99
C LYS A 356 -50.94 69.55 14.43
N ALA A 357 -50.89 69.17 13.15
CA ALA A 357 -51.92 68.33 12.54
C ALA A 357 -51.99 66.90 13.13
N GLN A 358 -50.90 66.44 13.72
CA GLN A 358 -50.83 65.15 14.40
C GLN A 358 -51.64 65.13 15.70
N LYS A 359 -51.61 66.22 16.49
CA LYS A 359 -52.28 66.29 17.80
C LYS A 359 -53.81 66.20 17.71
N GLU A 360 -54.43 66.83 16.72
CA GLU A 360 -55.91 66.78 16.57
C GLU A 360 -56.41 65.40 16.11
N ARG A 361 -55.62 64.67 15.31
CA ARG A 361 -55.92 63.26 14.98
C ARG A 361 -55.79 62.37 16.20
N GLU A 362 -54.81 62.64 17.06
CA GLU A 362 -54.62 61.86 18.29
C GLU A 362 -55.82 61.97 19.24
N GLU A 363 -56.44 63.14 19.40
CA GLU A 363 -57.57 63.29 20.31
C GLU A 363 -58.83 62.54 19.85
N LYS A 364 -59.15 62.58 18.55
CA LYS A 364 -60.27 61.80 18.00
C LYS A 364 -60.03 60.29 18.10
N MET A 365 -58.78 59.87 17.91
CA MET A 365 -58.38 58.47 18.12
C MET A 365 -58.52 58.06 19.59
N ARG A 366 -58.20 58.94 20.55
CA ARG A 366 -58.31 58.62 21.99
C ARG A 366 -59.76 58.32 22.40
N ALA A 367 -60.74 59.09 21.92
CA ALA A 367 -62.15 58.86 22.23
C ALA A 367 -62.66 57.50 21.68
N LEU A 368 -62.34 57.18 20.43
CA LEU A 368 -62.67 55.87 19.83
C LEU A 368 -61.99 54.71 20.58
N ILE A 369 -60.77 54.92 21.04
CA ILE A 369 -60.05 53.93 21.86
C ILE A 369 -60.75 53.71 23.20
N GLU A 370 -61.29 54.74 23.84
CA GLU A 370 -61.98 54.62 25.13
C GLU A 370 -63.30 53.87 25.03
N GLU A 371 -64.09 54.10 23.99
CA GLU A 371 -65.31 53.32 23.74
C GLU A 371 -64.99 51.85 23.45
N TYR A 372 -63.97 51.60 22.63
CA TYR A 372 -63.52 50.24 22.35
C TYR A 372 -62.99 49.55 23.61
N ARG A 373 -62.30 50.27 24.49
CA ARG A 373 -61.83 49.77 25.78
C ARG A 373 -62.98 49.36 26.71
N LEU A 374 -64.06 50.14 26.76
CA LEU A 374 -65.22 49.80 27.60
C LEU A 374 -65.96 48.56 27.06
N HIS A 375 -66.15 48.48 25.74
CA HIS A 375 -66.76 47.31 25.11
C HIS A 375 -65.90 46.04 25.30
N ASP A 376 -64.59 46.16 25.11
CA ASP A 376 -63.64 45.06 25.29
C ASP A 376 -63.55 44.64 26.78
N ALA A 377 -63.65 45.59 27.72
CA ALA A 377 -63.74 45.28 29.15
C ALA A 377 -64.99 44.47 29.49
N ALA A 378 -66.15 44.79 28.90
CA ALA A 378 -67.40 44.05 29.10
C ALA A 378 -67.37 42.63 28.49
N ILE A 379 -66.70 42.46 27.35
CA ILE A 379 -66.46 41.12 26.77
C ILE A 379 -65.53 40.32 27.69
N LYS A 380 -64.44 40.94 28.16
CA LYS A 380 -63.47 40.29 29.06
C LYS A 380 -64.10 39.86 30.38
N THR A 381 -65.04 40.62 30.94
CA THR A 381 -65.72 40.21 32.17
C THR A 381 -66.63 39.00 31.94
N LYS A 382 -67.36 38.94 30.81
CA LYS A 382 -68.16 37.76 30.43
C LYS A 382 -67.28 36.53 30.17
N GLN A 383 -66.21 36.68 29.40
CA GLN A 383 -65.25 35.60 29.16
C GLN A 383 -64.63 35.08 30.47
N ARG A 384 -64.31 35.96 31.42
CA ARG A 384 -63.81 35.55 32.75
C ARG A 384 -64.84 34.79 33.57
N GLN A 385 -66.14 35.03 33.38
CA GLN A 385 -67.19 34.26 34.05
C GLN A 385 -67.34 32.87 33.41
N GLU A 386 -67.41 32.81 32.08
CA GLU A 386 -67.45 31.55 31.32
C GLU A 386 -66.20 30.69 31.58
N GLU A 387 -65.01 31.30 31.65
CA GLU A 387 -63.78 30.60 32.02
C GLU A 387 -63.83 30.01 33.44
N LYS A 388 -64.45 30.70 34.41
CA LYS A 388 -64.60 30.17 35.77
C LYS A 388 -65.54 28.97 35.80
N GLU A 389 -66.63 29.02 35.05
CA GLU A 389 -67.58 27.93 34.91
C GLU A 389 -66.95 26.72 34.21
N LEU A 390 -66.23 26.95 33.12
CA LEU A 390 -65.45 25.91 32.43
C LEU A 390 -64.40 25.29 33.35
N ARG A 391 -63.64 26.10 34.10
CA ARG A 391 -62.66 25.59 35.07
C ARG A 391 -63.31 24.77 36.17
N ALA A 392 -64.47 25.20 36.68
CA ALA A 392 -65.21 24.45 37.69
C ALA A 392 -65.72 23.11 37.14
N TRP A 393 -66.23 23.10 35.91
CA TRP A 393 -66.67 21.89 35.23
C TRP A 393 -65.49 20.94 34.94
N GLU A 394 -64.38 21.45 34.41
CA GLU A 394 -63.15 20.68 34.19
C GLU A 394 -62.62 20.08 35.49
N MET A 395 -62.62 20.86 36.58
CA MET A 395 -62.19 20.38 37.89
C MET A 395 -63.07 19.22 38.38
N MET A 396 -64.38 19.31 38.21
CA MET A 396 -65.31 18.22 38.53
C MET A 396 -65.04 16.97 37.69
N GLN A 397 -64.78 17.13 36.39
CA GLN A 397 -64.43 16.00 35.52
C GLN A 397 -63.09 15.38 35.89
N ARG A 398 -62.10 16.19 36.30
CA ARG A 398 -60.82 15.68 36.81
C ARG A 398 -61.02 14.85 38.07
N PHE A 399 -61.83 15.31 39.03
CA PHE A 399 -62.13 14.52 40.22
C PHE A 399 -62.80 13.19 39.89
N LYS A 400 -63.81 13.18 39.00
CA LYS A 400 -64.44 11.94 38.54
C LYS A 400 -63.46 11.00 37.85
N ARG A 401 -62.59 11.55 36.99
CA ARG A 401 -61.55 10.78 36.30
C ARG A 401 -60.52 10.23 37.29
N ASP A 402 -60.14 11.00 38.30
CA ASP A 402 -59.19 10.57 39.32
C ASP A 402 -59.77 9.48 40.21
N GLU A 403 -61.06 9.55 40.56
CA GLU A 403 -61.75 8.46 41.27
C GLU A 403 -61.79 7.17 40.43
N TYR A 404 -62.12 7.30 39.15
CA TYR A 404 -62.13 6.17 38.23
C TYR A 404 -60.72 5.57 38.03
N ASN A 405 -59.72 6.43 37.82
CA ASN A 405 -58.32 6.00 37.69
C ASN A 405 -57.83 5.30 38.96
N LYS A 406 -58.17 5.80 40.15
CA LYS A 406 -57.84 5.12 41.42
C LYS A 406 -58.47 3.73 41.52
N GLN A 407 -59.68 3.56 41.02
CA GLN A 407 -60.34 2.24 40.99
C GLN A 407 -59.62 1.29 40.03
N ILE A 408 -59.31 1.75 38.81
CA ILE A 408 -58.52 0.96 37.85
C ILE A 408 -57.14 0.61 38.42
N ASP A 409 -56.41 1.58 38.99
CA ASP A 409 -55.09 1.36 39.57
C ASP A 409 -55.13 0.27 40.67
N LEU A 410 -56.19 0.24 41.48
CA LEU A 410 -56.37 -0.80 42.49
C LEU A 410 -56.67 -2.17 41.88
N GLU A 411 -57.45 -2.24 40.81
CA GLU A 411 -57.72 -3.47 40.08
C GLU A 411 -56.47 -4.00 39.36
N GLU A 412 -55.74 -3.13 38.67
CA GLU A 412 -54.46 -3.46 38.03
C GLU A 412 -53.44 -3.95 39.05
N ARG A 413 -53.33 -3.31 40.23
CA ARG A 413 -52.46 -3.78 41.32
C ARG A 413 -52.85 -5.17 41.81
N LYS A 414 -54.14 -5.47 41.92
CA LYS A 414 -54.62 -6.81 42.30
C LYS A 414 -54.27 -7.84 41.23
N GLN A 415 -54.49 -7.53 39.96
CA GLN A 415 -54.14 -8.42 38.85
C GLN A 415 -52.63 -8.65 38.76
N GLN A 416 -51.81 -7.60 38.87
CA GLN A 416 -50.36 -7.70 38.90
C GLN A 416 -49.87 -8.52 40.09
N TRP A 417 -50.52 -8.38 41.26
CA TRP A 417 -50.20 -9.20 42.43
C TRP A 417 -50.51 -10.67 42.18
N GLN A 418 -51.67 -10.99 41.58
CA GLN A 418 -52.04 -12.35 41.20
C GLN A 418 -51.04 -12.94 40.19
N GLN A 419 -50.70 -12.20 39.14
CA GLN A 419 -49.70 -12.62 38.15
C GLN A 419 -48.32 -12.86 38.79
N LYS A 420 -47.89 -12.00 39.73
CA LYS A 420 -46.63 -12.20 40.46
C LYS A 420 -46.66 -13.46 41.33
N LEU A 421 -47.82 -13.77 41.92
CA LEU A 421 -48.01 -14.98 42.73
C LEU A 421 -47.97 -16.23 41.84
N GLU A 422 -48.69 -16.21 40.72
CA GLU A 422 -48.72 -17.28 39.73
C GLU A 422 -47.33 -17.53 39.15
N TYR A 423 -46.64 -16.48 38.72
CA TYR A 423 -45.27 -16.54 38.23
C TYR A 423 -44.29 -17.02 39.31
N GLY A 424 -44.48 -16.61 40.56
CA GLY A 424 -43.70 -17.12 41.69
C GLY A 424 -43.88 -18.63 41.89
N ASN A 425 -45.12 -19.13 41.77
CA ASN A 425 -45.43 -20.55 41.85
C ASN A 425 -44.85 -21.33 40.66
N GLU A 426 -44.87 -20.77 39.44
CA GLU A 426 -44.24 -21.35 38.25
C GLU A 426 -42.72 -21.43 38.42
N LEU A 427 -42.08 -20.35 38.85
CA LEU A 427 -40.64 -20.34 39.14
C LEU A 427 -40.27 -21.37 40.20
N GLN A 428 -41.10 -21.55 41.23
CA GLN A 428 -40.84 -22.55 42.25
C GLN A 428 -40.89 -23.98 41.69
N LYS A 429 -41.87 -24.28 40.82
CA LYS A 429 -41.93 -25.55 40.07
C LYS A 429 -40.71 -25.75 39.17
N ASP A 430 -40.30 -24.71 38.43
CA ASP A 430 -39.10 -24.76 37.58
C ASP A 430 -37.83 -25.01 38.40
N ILE A 431 -37.73 -24.44 39.61
CA ILE A 431 -36.60 -24.66 40.51
C ILE A 431 -36.60 -26.09 41.02
N GLU A 432 -37.76 -26.63 41.42
CA GLU A 432 -37.92 -28.02 41.86
C GLU A 432 -37.58 -29.00 40.73
N GLU A 433 -38.07 -28.78 39.52
CA GLU A 433 -37.75 -29.58 38.32
C GLU A 433 -36.26 -29.53 38.01
N LYS A 434 -35.65 -28.33 38.00
CA LYS A 434 -34.19 -28.19 37.82
C LYS A 434 -33.38 -28.81 38.95
N GLN A 435 -33.90 -28.87 40.18
CA GLN A 435 -33.22 -29.55 41.28
C GLN A 435 -33.27 -31.07 41.08
N MET A 436 -34.42 -31.61 40.68
CA MET A 436 -34.57 -33.02 40.32
C MET A 436 -33.69 -33.41 39.13
N ASP A 437 -33.60 -32.55 38.11
CA ASP A 437 -32.70 -32.75 36.96
C ASP A 437 -31.24 -32.66 37.38
N LYS A 438 -30.86 -31.70 38.22
CA LYS A 438 -29.49 -31.61 38.76
C LYS A 438 -29.11 -32.80 39.63
N GLU A 439 -30.04 -33.37 40.37
CA GLU A 439 -29.82 -34.59 41.16
C GLU A 439 -29.63 -35.81 40.24
N ARG A 440 -30.40 -35.90 39.15
CA ARG A 440 -30.21 -36.91 38.09
C ARG A 440 -28.91 -36.73 37.29
N GLU A 441 -28.47 -35.48 37.05
CA GLU A 441 -27.23 -35.16 36.34
C GLU A 441 -25.97 -35.41 37.20
N LYS A 442 -26.08 -35.22 38.52
CA LYS A 442 -24.97 -35.48 39.47
C LYS A 442 -24.66 -36.97 39.66
N GLU A 443 -25.61 -37.87 39.42
CA GLU A 443 -25.40 -39.31 39.52
C GLU A 443 -24.82 -39.92 38.23
N VAL A 444 -23.51 -39.71 37.98
CA VAL A 444 -22.59 -40.57 37.18
C VAL A 444 -22.11 -40.05 35.80
N LEU A 445 -22.81 -39.21 35.04
CA LEU A 445 -22.42 -39.00 33.62
C LEU A 445 -21.62 -37.74 33.24
N GLU A 446 -21.73 -36.61 33.94
CA GLU A 446 -21.08 -35.37 33.48
C GLU A 446 -19.57 -35.29 33.77
N VAL A 447 -19.10 -35.78 34.91
CA VAL A 447 -17.68 -35.70 35.28
C VAL A 447 -16.82 -36.57 34.37
N GLU A 448 -17.31 -37.74 33.95
CA GLU A 448 -16.59 -38.62 33.05
C GLU A 448 -16.63 -38.12 31.60
N ALA A 449 -17.79 -37.65 31.12
CA ALA A 449 -17.92 -37.11 29.77
C ALA A 449 -17.11 -35.82 29.57
N THR A 450 -17.08 -34.93 30.56
CA THR A 450 -16.29 -33.69 30.51
C THR A 450 -14.79 -33.96 30.58
N LYS A 451 -14.33 -34.88 31.45
CA LYS A 451 -12.93 -35.34 31.47
C LYS A 451 -12.52 -35.96 30.14
N ALA A 452 -13.33 -36.87 29.59
CA ALA A 452 -13.06 -37.48 28.29
C ALA A 452 -13.02 -36.46 27.14
N ALA A 453 -13.85 -35.40 27.19
CA ALA A 453 -13.81 -34.32 26.22
C ALA A 453 -12.54 -33.45 26.34
N ILE A 454 -12.11 -33.15 27.56
CA ILE A 454 -10.86 -32.43 27.85
C ILE A 454 -9.66 -33.27 27.39
N ASP A 455 -9.64 -34.57 27.68
CA ASP A 455 -8.55 -35.47 27.28
C ASP A 455 -8.45 -35.58 25.76
N LYS A 456 -9.58 -35.71 25.05
CA LYS A 456 -9.61 -35.66 23.57
C LYS A 456 -9.11 -34.32 23.03
N ALA A 457 -9.42 -33.21 23.70
CA ALA A 457 -8.94 -31.89 23.30
C ALA A 457 -7.42 -31.75 23.53
N ASN A 458 -6.91 -32.25 24.65
CA ASN A 458 -5.49 -32.27 25.00
C ASN A 458 -4.69 -33.15 24.05
N GLN A 459 -5.19 -34.37 23.74
CA GLN A 459 -4.59 -35.26 22.73
C GLN A 459 -4.45 -34.57 21.37
N ARG A 460 -5.48 -33.86 20.90
CA ARG A 460 -5.39 -33.10 19.64
C ARG A 460 -4.31 -32.02 19.67
N ILE A 461 -4.11 -31.36 20.81
CA ILE A 461 -3.06 -30.35 20.96
C ILE A 461 -1.69 -31.01 20.95
N LEU A 462 -1.54 -32.17 21.59
CA LEU A 462 -0.29 -32.93 21.57
C LEU A 462 0.03 -33.47 20.17
N PHE A 463 -0.94 -34.03 19.45
CA PHE A 463 -0.75 -34.45 18.05
C PHE A 463 -0.29 -33.28 17.18
N TYR A 464 -0.92 -32.12 17.32
CA TYR A 464 -0.47 -30.92 16.62
C TYR A 464 0.96 -30.51 16.99
N SER A 465 1.32 -30.67 18.26
CA SER A 465 2.68 -30.38 18.72
C SER A 465 3.72 -31.33 18.14
N ASP A 466 3.37 -32.61 17.98
CA ASP A 466 4.22 -33.61 17.35
C ASP A 466 4.32 -33.38 15.84
N GLU A 467 3.22 -33.04 15.16
CA GLU A 467 3.22 -32.62 13.74
C GLU A 467 4.20 -31.45 13.52
N VAL A 468 4.07 -30.39 14.31
CA VAL A 468 4.96 -29.22 14.21
C VAL A 468 6.41 -29.62 14.52
N LEU A 469 6.64 -30.49 15.49
CA LEU A 469 7.98 -30.94 15.84
C LEU A 469 8.63 -31.73 14.69
N GLU A 470 7.91 -32.69 14.09
CA GLU A 470 8.39 -33.47 12.94
C GLU A 470 8.68 -32.59 11.73
N GLU A 471 7.77 -31.66 11.39
CA GLU A 471 7.99 -30.68 10.31
C GLU A 471 9.22 -29.78 10.55
N SER A 472 9.63 -29.63 11.82
CA SER A 472 10.75 -28.77 12.20
C SER A 472 12.11 -29.47 12.18
N LYS A 473 12.13 -30.81 12.23
CA LYS A 473 13.37 -31.57 12.33
C LYS A 473 14.24 -31.35 11.09
N GLY A 474 15.50 -30.98 11.33
CA GLY A 474 16.49 -30.74 10.27
C GLY A 474 16.33 -29.42 9.52
N VAL A 475 15.22 -28.69 9.70
CA VAL A 475 14.98 -27.41 9.03
C VAL A 475 15.36 -26.24 9.94
N ARG A 476 14.98 -26.29 11.22
CA ARG A 476 15.09 -25.18 12.17
C ARG A 476 15.50 -25.62 13.58
N PRO A 477 16.01 -24.69 14.40
CA PRO A 477 16.32 -24.99 15.81
C PRO A 477 15.08 -25.46 16.58
N LEU A 478 15.14 -26.68 17.13
CA LEU A 478 13.99 -27.31 17.79
C LEU A 478 13.73 -26.81 19.21
N TYR A 479 14.73 -26.19 19.84
CA TYR A 479 14.69 -25.83 21.26
C TYR A 479 13.48 -24.97 21.66
N PRO A 480 13.10 -23.89 20.93
CA PRO A 480 11.93 -23.09 21.28
C PRO A 480 10.63 -23.91 21.28
N ILE A 481 10.49 -24.81 20.31
CA ILE A 481 9.30 -25.66 20.14
C ILE A 481 9.24 -26.69 21.27
N ILE A 482 10.35 -27.40 21.54
CA ILE A 482 10.44 -28.39 22.62
C ILE A 482 10.08 -27.74 23.96
N LYS A 483 10.64 -26.56 24.25
CA LYS A 483 10.33 -25.82 25.48
C LYS A 483 8.85 -25.47 25.60
N ALA A 484 8.23 -25.01 24.51
CA ALA A 484 6.79 -24.73 24.50
C ALA A 484 5.95 -25.99 24.72
N ILE A 485 6.34 -27.14 24.15
CA ILE A 485 5.68 -28.43 24.38
C ILE A 485 5.79 -28.85 25.84
N GLU A 486 6.96 -28.70 26.46
CA GLU A 486 7.16 -28.98 27.88
C GLU A 486 6.28 -28.11 28.78
N ASP A 487 6.18 -26.81 28.49
CA ASP A 487 5.34 -25.89 29.25
C ASP A 487 3.85 -26.23 29.09
N ILE A 488 3.41 -26.60 27.88
CA ILE A 488 2.05 -27.08 27.62
C ILE A 488 1.76 -28.38 28.37
N LYS A 489 2.71 -29.32 28.41
CA LYS A 489 2.56 -30.56 29.20
C LYS A 489 2.45 -30.28 30.71
N LYS A 490 3.12 -29.24 31.21
CA LYS A 490 2.96 -28.78 32.61
C LYS A 490 1.57 -28.18 32.83
N GLU A 491 1.09 -27.33 31.93
CA GLU A 491 -0.25 -26.72 32.01
C GLU A 491 -1.38 -27.76 31.94
N MET A 492 -1.19 -28.83 31.15
CA MET A 492 -2.13 -29.96 31.08
C MET A 492 -2.04 -30.92 32.29
N GLY A 493 -1.08 -30.73 33.20
CA GLY A 493 -0.84 -31.65 34.33
C GLY A 493 -0.24 -33.01 33.95
N LEU A 494 0.30 -33.15 32.73
CA LEU A 494 0.94 -34.36 32.21
C LEU A 494 2.44 -34.43 32.52
N ALA A 495 3.04 -33.33 32.96
CA ALA A 495 4.45 -33.30 33.35
C ALA A 495 4.67 -33.97 34.72
N PRO A 496 5.68 -34.84 34.88
CA PRO A 496 6.05 -35.35 36.19
C PRO A 496 6.42 -34.15 37.08
N LYS A 497 5.81 -34.08 38.28
CA LYS A 497 6.24 -33.12 39.30
C LYS A 497 7.73 -33.39 39.54
N LYS A 498 8.61 -32.46 39.16
CA LYS A 498 10.02 -32.55 39.52
C LYS A 498 10.06 -32.71 41.03
N LYS A 499 10.53 -33.87 41.51
CA LYS A 499 10.93 -34.01 42.91
C LYS A 499 12.04 -32.98 43.08
N LEU A 500 11.76 -31.91 43.83
CA LEU A 500 12.81 -31.02 44.29
C LEU A 500 13.69 -31.90 45.19
N GLU A 501 14.81 -32.38 44.66
CA GLU A 501 15.92 -32.73 45.53
C GLU A 501 16.25 -31.47 46.31
N GLU A 502 16.14 -31.57 47.64
CA GLU A 502 16.48 -30.54 48.61
C GLU A 502 17.98 -30.24 48.50
N SER A 503 18.37 -29.48 47.48
CA SER A 503 19.64 -28.78 47.50
C SER A 503 19.49 -27.60 48.43
N ILE A 504 19.98 -27.79 49.66
CA ILE A 504 20.31 -26.73 50.62
C ILE A 504 21.20 -25.72 49.90
N VAL A 505 20.60 -24.68 49.37
CA VAL A 505 21.25 -23.42 49.04
C VAL A 505 20.34 -22.37 49.64
N GLU A 506 20.85 -21.70 50.67
CA GLU A 506 20.22 -20.54 51.29
C GLU A 506 19.81 -19.56 50.20
N GLU A 507 18.51 -19.54 49.86
CA GLU A 507 17.91 -18.42 49.16
C GLU A 507 17.91 -17.25 50.13
N GLU A 508 18.95 -16.42 50.05
CA GLU A 508 18.90 -15.04 50.53
C GLU A 508 17.57 -14.42 50.06
N GLU A 509 16.77 -13.99 51.04
CA GLU A 509 15.48 -13.35 50.86
C GLU A 509 15.60 -12.17 49.88
N ARG A 510 15.27 -12.41 48.61
CA ARG A 510 15.05 -11.32 47.67
C ARG A 510 13.86 -10.50 48.17
N PRO A 511 13.99 -9.18 48.38
CA PRO A 511 12.91 -8.38 48.93
C PRO A 511 11.75 -8.34 47.96
N LYS A 512 10.59 -8.80 48.44
CA LYS A 512 9.30 -8.78 47.73
C LYS A 512 9.02 -7.35 47.24
N ARG A 513 9.11 -7.14 45.91
CA ARG A 513 8.64 -5.91 45.28
C ARG A 513 7.15 -5.74 45.60
N LYS A 514 6.83 -4.76 46.44
CA LYS A 514 5.46 -4.33 46.72
C LYS A 514 4.79 -3.93 45.41
N TYR A 515 3.87 -4.75 44.93
CA TYR A 515 2.92 -4.35 43.89
C TYR A 515 2.16 -3.13 44.42
N ARG A 516 2.35 -1.97 43.79
CA ARG A 516 1.50 -0.80 44.00
C ARG A 516 0.07 -1.20 43.59
N THR A 517 -0.79 -1.41 44.58
CA THR A 517 -2.23 -1.48 44.42
C THR A 517 -2.66 -0.22 43.67
N ARG A 518 -3.21 -0.39 42.46
CA ARG A 518 -3.86 0.70 41.72
C ARG A 518 -4.84 1.38 42.67
N ARG A 519 -4.64 2.68 42.92
CA ARG A 519 -5.62 3.54 43.58
C ARG A 519 -6.93 3.40 42.81
N ARG A 520 -7.94 2.78 43.43
CA ARG A 520 -9.32 2.97 42.99
C ARG A 520 -9.61 4.46 43.16
N CYS A 521 -9.96 5.14 42.07
CA CYS A 521 -10.54 6.46 42.16
C CYS A 521 -11.79 6.35 43.03
N ASN A 522 -11.75 6.93 44.23
CA ASN A 522 -12.96 7.22 44.99
C ASN A 522 -13.71 8.29 44.21
N CYS A 523 -14.77 7.90 43.51
CA CYS A 523 -15.79 8.85 43.10
C CYS A 523 -16.34 9.50 44.38
N PRO A 524 -16.38 10.83 44.51
CA PRO A 524 -16.99 11.46 45.66
C PRO A 524 -18.49 11.13 45.68
N LYS A 525 -19.00 10.81 46.86
CA LYS A 525 -20.41 10.51 47.11
C LYS A 525 -21.29 11.66 46.58
N SER A 526 -22.45 11.30 46.03
CA SER A 526 -23.50 12.26 45.66
C SER A 526 -23.88 13.12 46.88
N VAL A 527 -23.82 14.44 46.72
CA VAL A 527 -24.30 15.40 47.73
C VAL A 527 -25.83 15.30 47.81
N ALA A 528 -26.37 15.20 49.03
CA ALA A 528 -27.81 15.20 49.25
C ALA A 528 -28.41 16.55 48.83
N ALA A 529 -29.56 16.54 48.16
CA ALA A 529 -30.19 17.73 47.58
C ALA A 529 -30.45 18.85 48.60
N ASP A 530 -30.56 18.50 49.88
CA ASP A 530 -30.86 19.41 50.99
C ASP A 530 -29.67 20.31 51.41
N GLN A 531 -28.49 20.13 50.79
CA GLN A 531 -27.29 20.94 51.03
C GLN A 531 -26.95 21.90 49.88
N ILE A 532 -27.79 21.97 48.85
CA ILE A 532 -27.61 22.88 47.72
C ILE A 532 -28.35 24.18 48.03
N TYR A 533 -27.63 25.17 48.55
CA TYR A 533 -28.14 26.54 48.64
C TYR A 533 -28.03 27.21 47.27
N TYR A 534 -29.16 27.52 46.66
CA TYR A 534 -29.20 28.41 45.49
C TYR A 534 -29.04 29.85 45.97
N LEU A 535 -27.99 30.53 45.50
CA LEU A 535 -27.90 31.99 45.59
C LEU A 535 -28.94 32.58 44.64
N GLN A 536 -29.76 33.48 45.17
CA GLN A 536 -30.78 34.27 44.47
C GLN A 536 -30.18 35.22 43.44
#